data_AF-A0A850MFQ5-F1
#
_entry.id   AF-A0A850MFQ5-F1
#
_cell.length_a   1.000
_cell.length_b   1.000
_cell.length_c   1.000
_cell.angle_alpha   90.00
_cell.angle_beta   90.00
_cell.angle_gamma   90.00
#
_symmetry.space_group_name_H-M   'P 1'
#
loop_
_entity.id
_entity.type
_entity.pdbx_description
1 polymer ?
#
loop_
_entity_poly.entity_id
_entity_poly.type
_entity_poly.pdbx_seq_one_letter_code
_entity_poly.pdbx_strand_id
1 'polypeptide(L)'
;MLEFSKKQESKETKDISPMNILVTRDVTFSNPLEGVFTASQPIAGCAWVETDDGVVVIDTLLTVGAAKKVVEKIKGTIKYIIYTHGHLDHVGGAPAFMADQPEVIASQYLPDRLDRYKVQTPHRARISAQQFNIPEIIDTRKHVYPTKTFLGEMTLSLGGKTFELHTARAETDDACWVYVPELNAAFIGDLMLGVFPNIGNPWKPTRFTLDWATALEEVRAKEPEYIFCNGASVTYKGKAAMEALNANIEVIRSLYDQVVEYINQDMHITEMIHAVKIPEHLQKNKYLNPFYSKTEFFVYNAYRWLHGYFDHNPAHLLPRPEKEVINELFGLIGDPEKILNRVTELLNQGQTQLGLQVLDVLIQADPNNIEARQLRIKLLKKLGRKDKCLMSRNTWYYFINQDKQFIRSKKK
;
A
#
# COMPACT_ATOMS: atom_id res chain seq x y z
N MET A 1 -33.07 27.05 47.61
CA MET A 1 -31.90 27.95 47.66
C MET A 1 -30.69 27.12 47.23
N LEU A 2 -30.07 27.50 46.10
CA LEU A 2 -28.74 27.12 45.57
C LEU A 2 -28.57 25.66 45.08
N GLU A 3 -28.56 25.34 43.77
CA GLU A 3 -27.64 25.66 42.65
C GLU A 3 -26.16 25.27 42.83
N PHE A 4 -25.67 24.43 41.90
CA PHE A 4 -24.41 24.47 41.12
C PHE A 4 -24.30 23.09 40.42
N SER A 5 -24.66 22.86 39.14
CA SER A 5 -24.20 23.38 37.85
C SER A 5 -22.71 23.13 37.50
N LYS A 6 -22.52 22.32 36.45
CA LYS A 6 -21.39 22.21 35.50
C LYS A 6 -20.05 21.65 36.01
N LYS A 7 -19.66 20.50 35.45
CA LYS A 7 -18.81 20.45 34.25
C LYS A 7 -18.77 19.02 33.66
N GLN A 8 -19.43 18.86 32.52
CA GLN A 8 -18.93 17.97 31.46
C GLN A 8 -17.56 18.50 31.08
N GLU A 9 -16.50 17.88 31.58
CA GLU A 9 -15.18 18.06 30.99
C GLU A 9 -15.19 17.41 29.61
N SER A 10 -15.03 18.27 28.62
CA SER A 10 -14.79 17.93 27.22
C SER A 10 -13.72 16.84 27.14
N LYS A 11 -14.06 15.69 26.54
CA LYS A 11 -13.08 14.86 25.85
C LYS A 11 -12.45 15.73 24.76
N GLU A 12 -11.38 16.45 25.10
CA GLU A 12 -10.50 17.05 24.12
C GLU A 12 -10.09 15.94 23.13
N THR A 13 -10.59 16.06 21.92
CA THR A 13 -10.34 15.12 20.84
C THR A 13 -8.83 15.05 20.61
N LYS A 14 -8.20 13.89 20.84
CA LYS A 14 -6.80 13.65 20.46
C LYS A 14 -6.55 14.21 19.05
N ASP A 15 -5.53 15.05 18.90
CA ASP A 15 -5.12 15.58 17.58
C ASP A 15 -4.75 14.40 16.66
N ILE A 16 -4.91 14.57 15.35
CA ILE A 16 -4.51 13.55 14.37
C ILE A 16 -2.99 13.30 14.48
N SER A 17 -2.59 12.04 14.36
CA SER A 17 -1.17 11.60 14.33
C SER A 17 -0.94 10.64 13.16
N PRO A 18 0.26 10.59 12.57
CA PRO A 18 0.58 9.64 11.53
C PRO A 18 0.67 8.23 12.11
N MET A 19 0.49 7.24 11.25
CA MET A 19 0.74 5.82 11.53
C MET A 19 2.16 5.48 11.06
N ASN A 20 3.01 5.09 12.01
CA ASN A 20 4.40 4.72 11.75
C ASN A 20 4.51 3.20 11.63
N ILE A 21 4.84 2.73 10.42
CA ILE A 21 5.02 1.31 10.10
C ILE A 21 6.43 0.98 9.59
N LEU A 22 7.25 2.00 9.30
CA LEU A 22 8.63 1.84 8.88
C LEU A 22 9.55 1.76 10.10
N VAL A 23 9.64 0.57 10.70
CA VAL A 23 10.60 0.27 11.77
C VAL A 23 11.75 -0.53 11.17
N THR A 24 12.98 0.00 11.22
CA THR A 24 14.13 -0.58 10.51
C THR A 24 15.08 -1.39 11.40
N ARG A 25 14.96 -1.29 12.73
CA ARG A 25 15.94 -1.90 13.67
C ARG A 25 15.43 -3.13 14.42
N ASP A 26 14.15 -3.21 14.71
CA ASP A 26 13.57 -4.33 15.46
C ASP A 26 13.12 -5.40 14.48
N VAL A 27 13.85 -6.51 14.46
CA VAL A 27 13.53 -7.70 13.65
C VAL A 27 13.05 -8.76 14.61
N THR A 28 11.84 -9.25 14.40
CA THR A 28 11.26 -10.36 15.17
C THR A 28 11.52 -11.66 14.42
N PHE A 29 12.03 -12.68 15.12
CA PHE A 29 12.29 -13.99 14.54
C PHE A 29 11.26 -15.00 14.99
N SER A 30 10.85 -15.91 14.11
CA SER A 30 10.02 -17.05 14.47
C SER A 30 10.40 -18.31 13.68
N ASN A 31 9.96 -19.47 14.17
CA ASN A 31 10.18 -20.78 13.55
C ASN A 31 8.84 -21.53 13.50
N PRO A 32 7.92 -21.14 12.61
CA PRO A 32 6.53 -21.62 12.61
C PRO A 32 6.38 -23.06 12.09
N LEU A 33 7.38 -23.59 11.39
CA LEU A 33 7.44 -24.94 10.87
C LEU A 33 8.89 -25.43 10.96
N GLU A 34 9.11 -26.70 11.29
CA GLU A 34 10.45 -27.26 11.40
C GLU A 34 11.26 -27.05 10.11
N GLY A 35 12.48 -26.51 10.25
CA GLY A 35 13.34 -26.15 9.12
C GLY A 35 12.91 -24.89 8.35
N VAL A 36 11.86 -24.18 8.79
CA VAL A 36 11.38 -22.94 8.18
C VAL A 36 11.35 -21.82 9.20
N PHE A 37 12.15 -20.80 8.95
CA PHE A 37 12.29 -19.66 9.84
C PHE A 37 11.83 -18.40 9.15
N THR A 38 11.40 -17.42 9.94
CA THR A 38 11.01 -16.10 9.45
C THR A 38 11.62 -15.00 10.28
N ALA A 39 11.87 -13.88 9.62
CA ALA A 39 12.26 -12.62 10.19
C ALA A 39 11.28 -11.54 9.73
N SER A 40 10.79 -10.74 10.67
CA SER A 40 9.66 -9.84 10.45
C SER A 40 9.93 -8.42 10.94
N GLN A 41 9.50 -7.47 10.12
CA GLN A 41 9.29 -6.05 10.42
C GLN A 41 7.88 -5.67 9.94
N PRO A 42 7.29 -4.54 10.38
CA PRO A 42 5.84 -4.31 10.17
C PRO A 42 5.35 -4.29 8.72
N ILE A 43 6.24 -4.08 7.73
CA ILE A 43 5.92 -4.15 6.30
C ILE A 43 7.01 -4.83 5.47
N ALA A 44 7.86 -5.64 6.10
CA ALA A 44 8.93 -6.32 5.40
C ALA A 44 9.21 -7.64 6.12
N GLY A 45 9.32 -8.73 5.37
CA GLY A 45 9.67 -10.01 5.95
C GLY A 45 10.62 -10.78 5.06
N CYS A 46 11.24 -11.77 5.68
CA CYS A 46 12.13 -12.72 5.07
C CYS A 46 11.79 -14.08 5.64
N ALA A 47 11.75 -15.10 4.80
CA ALA A 47 11.74 -16.48 5.23
C ALA A 47 13.03 -17.16 4.76
N TRP A 48 13.45 -18.21 5.45
CA TRP A 48 14.45 -19.12 4.92
C TRP A 48 14.12 -20.56 5.28
N VAL A 49 14.45 -21.45 4.36
CA VAL A 49 14.23 -22.89 4.47
C VAL A 49 15.60 -23.56 4.54
N GLU A 50 15.85 -24.25 5.65
CA GLU A 50 17.03 -25.10 5.82
C GLU A 50 16.76 -26.47 5.18
N THR A 51 17.74 -26.93 4.41
CA THR A 51 17.73 -28.22 3.69
C THR A 51 19.04 -28.97 3.99
N ASP A 52 19.13 -30.23 3.59
CA ASP A 52 20.33 -31.05 3.82
C ASP A 52 21.58 -30.52 3.09
N ASP A 53 21.41 -29.77 1.98
CA ASP A 53 22.51 -29.31 1.11
C ASP A 53 22.72 -27.78 1.14
N GLY A 54 22.00 -27.07 2.02
CA GLY A 54 22.11 -25.62 2.16
C GLY A 54 20.78 -24.92 2.43
N VAL A 55 20.76 -23.60 2.21
CA VAL A 55 19.63 -22.74 2.58
C VAL A 55 19.07 -21.99 1.38
N VAL A 56 17.73 -21.92 1.32
CA VAL A 56 16.98 -21.06 0.39
C VAL A 56 16.39 -19.89 1.18
N VAL A 57 16.76 -18.67 0.81
CA VAL A 57 16.20 -17.43 1.38
C VAL A 57 15.11 -16.90 0.46
N ILE A 58 13.99 -16.47 1.03
CA ILE A 58 12.84 -15.91 0.31
C ILE A 58 12.60 -14.50 0.84
N ASP A 59 12.88 -13.50 0.01
CA ASP A 59 12.98 -12.06 0.35
C ASP A 59 14.04 -11.72 1.40
N THR A 60 14.43 -10.45 1.45
CA THR A 60 15.66 -9.99 2.11
C THR A 60 15.48 -8.80 3.07
N LEU A 61 14.25 -8.47 3.44
CA LEU A 61 13.90 -7.27 4.24
C LEU A 61 14.25 -5.94 3.56
N LEU A 62 13.85 -4.84 4.22
CA LEU A 62 14.00 -3.48 3.71
C LEU A 62 15.44 -2.94 3.73
N THR A 63 16.28 -3.39 4.68
CA THR A 63 17.61 -2.79 4.89
C THR A 63 18.69 -3.84 5.13
N VAL A 64 19.91 -3.51 4.67
CA VAL A 64 21.12 -4.32 4.92
C VAL A 64 21.35 -4.55 6.41
N GLY A 65 21.06 -3.56 7.27
CA GLY A 65 21.22 -3.69 8.72
C GLY A 65 20.28 -4.71 9.34
N ALA A 66 19.02 -4.74 8.90
CA ALA A 66 18.06 -5.75 9.33
C ALA A 66 18.43 -7.14 8.78
N ALA A 67 18.80 -7.22 7.51
CA ALA A 67 19.21 -8.45 6.85
C ALA A 67 20.45 -9.11 7.46
N LYS A 68 21.44 -8.33 7.92
CA LYS A 68 22.61 -8.88 8.64
C LYS A 68 22.22 -9.71 9.87
N LYS A 69 21.18 -9.29 10.60
CA LYS A 69 20.66 -10.06 11.75
C LYS A 69 20.05 -11.39 11.33
N VAL A 70 19.51 -11.48 10.11
CA VAL A 70 19.02 -12.74 9.54
C VAL A 70 20.18 -13.64 9.18
N VAL A 71 21.21 -13.11 8.50
CA VAL A 71 22.42 -13.86 8.15
C VAL A 71 23.08 -14.48 9.38
N GLU A 72 23.13 -13.75 10.51
CA GLU A 72 23.63 -14.28 11.80
C GLU A 72 22.85 -15.48 12.36
N LYS A 73 21.61 -15.71 11.89
CA LYS A 73 20.74 -16.82 12.34
C LYS A 73 20.75 -18.01 11.39
N ILE A 74 21.12 -17.81 10.14
CA ILE A 74 21.14 -18.87 9.12
C ILE A 74 22.24 -19.88 9.43
N LYS A 75 21.90 -21.16 9.38
CA LYS A 75 22.87 -22.26 9.50
C LYS A 75 23.06 -22.92 8.13
N GLY A 76 24.31 -23.03 7.70
CA GLY A 76 24.67 -23.61 6.40
C GLY A 76 24.85 -22.57 5.31
N THR A 77 25.28 -23.03 4.13
CA THR A 77 25.56 -22.16 2.98
C THR A 77 24.27 -21.73 2.31
N ILE A 78 24.13 -20.43 2.07
CA ILE A 78 23.02 -19.87 1.29
C ILE A 78 23.25 -20.19 -0.18
N LYS A 79 22.41 -21.05 -0.76
CA LYS A 79 22.51 -21.45 -2.16
C LYS A 79 21.68 -20.57 -3.07
N TYR A 80 20.49 -20.19 -2.61
CA TYR A 80 19.52 -19.45 -3.40
C TYR A 80 18.92 -18.30 -2.59
N ILE A 81 18.71 -17.16 -3.27
CA ILE A 81 17.82 -16.10 -2.83
C ILE A 81 16.70 -16.00 -3.86
N ILE A 82 15.45 -16.15 -3.43
CA ILE A 82 14.27 -15.95 -4.27
C ILE A 82 13.66 -14.61 -3.89
N TYR A 83 13.53 -13.70 -4.86
CA TYR A 83 12.72 -12.50 -4.69
C TYR A 83 11.28 -12.80 -5.09
N THR A 84 10.35 -12.56 -4.18
CA THR A 84 8.93 -12.62 -4.50
C THR A 84 8.53 -11.46 -5.42
N HIS A 85 9.12 -10.27 -5.27
CA HIS A 85 8.99 -9.16 -6.21
C HIS A 85 9.98 -8.02 -5.93
N GLY A 86 10.14 -7.09 -6.87
CA GLY A 86 11.10 -5.99 -6.86
C GLY A 86 10.76 -4.80 -5.95
N HIS A 87 10.09 -5.02 -4.83
CA HIS A 87 9.86 -3.99 -3.82
C HIS A 87 11.03 -3.85 -2.86
N LEU A 88 11.27 -2.63 -2.36
CA LEU A 88 12.47 -2.32 -1.58
C LEU A 88 12.50 -3.08 -0.24
N ASP A 89 11.34 -3.35 0.31
CA ASP A 89 11.07 -4.18 1.48
C ASP A 89 11.35 -5.67 1.26
N HIS A 90 11.55 -6.10 0.02
CA HIS A 90 11.84 -7.49 -0.38
C HIS A 90 13.27 -7.66 -0.91
N VAL A 91 13.81 -6.67 -1.62
CA VAL A 91 15.16 -6.74 -2.23
C VAL A 91 16.21 -5.88 -1.52
N GLY A 92 15.80 -5.02 -0.60
CA GLY A 92 16.64 -3.95 -0.06
C GLY A 92 17.76 -4.41 0.86
N GLY A 93 17.62 -5.57 1.49
CA GLY A 93 18.63 -6.17 2.36
C GLY A 93 19.54 -7.20 1.68
N ALA A 94 19.29 -7.52 0.41
CA ALA A 94 20.06 -8.51 -0.35
C ALA A 94 21.59 -8.39 -0.29
N PRO A 95 22.20 -7.19 -0.28
CA PRO A 95 23.66 -7.06 -0.13
C PRO A 95 24.25 -7.78 1.11
N ALA A 96 23.46 -8.00 2.17
CA ALA A 96 23.91 -8.70 3.36
C ALA A 96 24.15 -10.20 3.13
N PHE A 97 23.48 -10.81 2.14
CA PHE A 97 23.47 -12.26 1.90
C PHE A 97 24.49 -12.72 0.85
N MET A 98 25.27 -11.80 0.26
CA MET A 98 26.11 -12.09 -0.91
C MET A 98 27.44 -12.79 -0.60
N ALA A 99 27.77 -13.04 0.68
CA ALA A 99 29.05 -13.66 1.06
C ALA A 99 29.22 -15.07 0.46
N ASP A 100 28.14 -15.85 0.41
CA ASP A 100 28.12 -17.21 -0.14
C ASP A 100 27.97 -17.25 -1.68
N GLN A 101 27.86 -16.07 -2.32
CA GLN A 101 27.58 -15.92 -3.75
C GLN A 101 26.36 -16.76 -4.22
N PRO A 102 25.19 -16.61 -3.57
CA PRO A 102 24.00 -17.38 -3.93
C PRO A 102 23.50 -17.02 -5.33
N GLU A 103 22.83 -17.97 -5.99
CA GLU A 103 22.05 -17.66 -7.19
C GLU A 103 20.79 -16.87 -6.77
N VAL A 104 20.65 -15.66 -7.30
CA VAL A 104 19.51 -14.77 -7.02
C VAL A 104 18.48 -14.95 -8.14
N ILE A 105 17.32 -15.51 -7.79
CA ILE A 105 16.26 -15.94 -8.70
C ILE A 105 15.06 -15.01 -8.56
N ALA A 106 14.52 -14.55 -9.69
CA ALA A 106 13.32 -13.73 -9.73
C ALA A 106 12.55 -13.86 -11.04
N SER A 107 11.34 -13.31 -11.08
CA SER A 107 10.61 -13.07 -12.33
C SER A 107 11.47 -12.28 -13.34
N GLN A 108 11.31 -12.58 -14.62
CA GLN A 108 11.98 -11.87 -15.73
C GLN A 108 11.68 -10.37 -15.77
N TYR A 109 10.59 -9.92 -15.16
CA TYR A 109 10.19 -8.50 -15.13
C TYR A 109 10.80 -7.71 -13.97
N LEU A 110 11.47 -8.38 -13.02
CA LEU A 110 12.03 -7.72 -11.85
C LEU A 110 13.15 -6.70 -12.19
N PRO A 111 14.12 -7.00 -13.08
CA PRO A 111 15.14 -6.02 -13.48
C PRO A 111 14.54 -4.71 -13.97
N ASP A 112 13.53 -4.77 -14.84
CA ASP A 112 12.84 -3.60 -15.37
C ASP A 112 12.17 -2.79 -14.26
N ARG A 113 11.61 -3.45 -13.24
CA ARG A 113 11.06 -2.76 -12.06
C ARG A 113 12.13 -1.97 -11.31
N LEU A 114 13.28 -2.58 -11.05
CA LEU A 114 14.39 -1.89 -10.37
C LEU A 114 14.89 -0.71 -11.18
N ASP A 115 14.98 -0.83 -12.51
CA ASP A 115 15.37 0.28 -13.38
C ASP A 115 14.32 1.40 -13.41
N ARG A 116 13.02 1.06 -13.42
CA ARG A 116 11.93 2.04 -13.24
C ARG A 116 12.07 2.80 -11.91
N TYR A 117 12.52 2.14 -10.85
CA TYR A 117 12.72 2.80 -9.55
C TYR A 117 13.87 3.80 -9.60
N LYS A 118 14.97 3.47 -10.29
CA LYS A 118 16.12 4.38 -10.46
C LYS A 118 15.76 5.64 -11.25
N VAL A 119 15.01 5.52 -12.33
CA VAL A 119 14.67 6.69 -13.17
C VAL A 119 13.61 7.58 -12.52
N GLN A 120 12.87 7.06 -11.53
CA GLN A 120 11.83 7.79 -10.80
C GLN A 120 12.23 8.18 -9.37
N THR A 121 13.51 8.09 -8.98
CA THR A 121 13.93 8.23 -7.57
C THR A 121 13.40 9.50 -6.88
N PRO A 122 13.47 10.72 -7.47
CA PRO A 122 12.93 11.91 -6.82
C PRO A 122 11.41 11.86 -6.61
N HIS A 123 10.67 11.34 -7.59
CA HIS A 123 9.23 11.15 -7.48
C HIS A 123 8.89 10.14 -6.37
N ARG A 124 9.63 9.03 -6.33
CA ARG A 124 9.45 7.96 -5.32
C ARG A 124 9.73 8.45 -3.90
N ALA A 125 10.75 9.28 -3.71
CA ALA A 125 11.05 9.91 -2.43
C ALA A 125 9.86 10.76 -1.95
N ARG A 126 9.30 11.58 -2.83
CA ARG A 126 8.15 12.45 -2.54
C ARG A 126 6.90 11.68 -2.16
N ILE A 127 6.52 10.67 -2.95
CA ILE A 127 5.30 9.89 -2.65
C ILE A 127 5.47 9.05 -1.38
N SER A 128 6.69 8.56 -1.08
CA SER A 128 6.97 7.82 0.15
C SER A 128 6.87 8.73 1.38
N ALA A 129 7.36 9.97 1.28
CA ALA A 129 7.22 10.97 2.33
C ALA A 129 5.76 11.29 2.63
N GLN A 130 4.90 11.34 1.61
CA GLN A 130 3.46 11.53 1.78
C GLN A 130 2.78 10.30 2.40
N GLN A 131 2.99 9.12 1.81
CA GLN A 131 2.34 7.88 2.22
C GLN A 131 2.72 7.44 3.64
N PHE A 132 4.00 7.53 3.99
CA PHE A 132 4.52 7.01 5.27
C PHE A 132 4.85 8.10 6.28
N ASN A 133 4.65 9.37 5.93
CA ASN A 133 4.98 10.52 6.77
C ASN A 133 6.45 10.54 7.25
N ILE A 134 7.36 10.22 6.33
CA ILE A 134 8.81 10.21 6.54
C ILE A 134 9.48 11.40 5.83
N PRO A 135 10.74 11.74 6.16
CA PRO A 135 11.50 12.69 5.37
C PRO A 135 11.60 12.29 3.89
N GLU A 136 11.54 13.27 2.99
CA GLU A 136 11.75 13.06 1.55
C GLU A 136 13.24 12.84 1.29
N ILE A 137 13.65 11.56 1.30
CA ILE A 137 15.04 11.14 1.09
C ILE A 137 15.15 10.42 -0.24
N ILE A 138 16.06 10.89 -1.09
CA ILE A 138 16.43 10.24 -2.35
C ILE A 138 17.19 8.95 -2.03
N ASP A 139 16.61 7.82 -2.41
CA ASP A 139 17.25 6.52 -2.23
C ASP A 139 18.32 6.29 -3.31
N THR A 140 19.57 6.18 -2.88
CA THR A 140 20.74 5.96 -3.74
C THR A 140 21.35 4.57 -3.54
N ARG A 141 20.66 3.68 -2.83
CA ARG A 141 21.15 2.32 -2.57
C ARG A 141 21.35 1.56 -3.87
N LYS A 142 22.43 0.78 -3.93
CA LYS A 142 22.65 -0.19 -5.00
C LYS A 142 21.80 -1.44 -4.72
N HIS A 143 21.08 -1.91 -5.72
CA HIS A 143 20.30 -3.14 -5.66
C HIS A 143 21.13 -4.32 -6.17
N VAL A 144 20.91 -5.50 -5.57
CA VAL A 144 21.42 -6.77 -6.09
C VAL A 144 20.40 -7.27 -7.12
N TYR A 145 20.83 -7.33 -8.39
CA TYR A 145 20.00 -7.84 -9.47
C TYR A 145 19.94 -9.36 -9.45
N PRO A 146 18.86 -9.97 -9.96
CA PRO A 146 18.80 -11.41 -10.12
C PRO A 146 19.92 -11.90 -11.05
N THR A 147 20.60 -12.97 -10.67
CA THR A 147 21.57 -13.67 -11.51
C THR A 147 20.88 -14.63 -12.47
N LYS A 148 19.64 -15.03 -12.16
CA LYS A 148 18.79 -15.87 -12.99
C LYS A 148 17.36 -15.38 -12.97
N THR A 149 16.72 -15.38 -14.14
CA THR A 149 15.33 -14.98 -14.29
C THR A 149 14.51 -16.06 -14.97
N PHE A 150 13.19 -16.05 -14.73
CA PHE A 150 12.25 -16.98 -15.35
C PHE A 150 10.88 -16.34 -15.57
N LEU A 151 10.06 -16.99 -16.40
CA LEU A 151 8.65 -16.64 -16.64
C LEU A 151 7.82 -17.92 -16.62
N GLY A 152 6.62 -17.85 -16.05
CA GLY A 152 5.76 -19.01 -15.86
C GLY A 152 6.21 -19.77 -14.63
N GLU A 153 6.65 -21.00 -14.82
CA GLU A 153 7.01 -21.90 -13.73
C GLU A 153 8.50 -22.26 -13.77
N MET A 154 9.08 -22.47 -12.59
CA MET A 154 10.43 -22.96 -12.44
C MET A 154 10.50 -23.87 -11.22
N THR A 155 11.17 -25.01 -11.34
CA THR A 155 11.40 -25.92 -10.20
C THR A 155 12.87 -25.92 -9.81
N LEU A 156 13.12 -25.87 -8.51
CA LEU A 156 14.44 -26.08 -7.90
C LEU A 156 14.39 -27.26 -6.95
N SER A 157 15.48 -28.01 -6.85
CA SER A 157 15.64 -29.06 -5.83
C SER A 157 16.91 -28.79 -5.03
N LEU A 158 16.82 -28.88 -3.71
CA LEU A 158 17.96 -28.72 -2.80
C LEU A 158 17.73 -29.53 -1.52
N GLY A 159 18.68 -30.39 -1.15
CA GLY A 159 18.69 -31.07 0.16
C GLY A 159 17.38 -31.77 0.51
N GLY A 160 16.81 -32.52 -0.44
CA GLY A 160 15.56 -33.27 -0.24
C GLY A 160 14.27 -32.44 -0.29
N LYS A 161 14.32 -31.16 -0.68
CA LYS A 161 13.13 -30.31 -0.85
C LYS A 161 12.99 -29.83 -2.29
N THR A 162 11.75 -29.67 -2.73
CA THR A 162 11.37 -29.13 -4.04
C THR A 162 10.75 -27.75 -3.86
N PHE A 163 11.23 -26.76 -4.62
CA PHE A 163 10.68 -25.42 -4.63
C PHE A 163 10.06 -25.17 -6.00
N GLU A 164 8.73 -25.10 -6.04
CA GLU A 164 7.93 -24.74 -7.22
C GLU A 164 7.72 -23.22 -7.21
N LEU A 165 8.38 -22.51 -8.14
CA LEU A 165 8.27 -21.06 -8.28
C LEU A 165 7.30 -20.75 -9.42
N HIS A 166 6.37 -19.84 -9.16
CA HIS A 166 5.33 -19.43 -10.11
C HIS A 166 5.33 -17.91 -10.24
N THR A 167 5.58 -17.39 -11.44
CA THR A 167 5.40 -15.96 -11.70
C THR A 167 3.92 -15.61 -11.78
N ALA A 168 3.54 -14.46 -11.24
CA ALA A 168 2.19 -13.94 -11.29
C ALA A 168 2.21 -12.43 -11.60
N ARG A 169 1.07 -11.91 -12.05
CA ARG A 169 0.79 -10.47 -11.99
C ARG A 169 -0.18 -10.22 -10.86
N ALA A 170 0.13 -9.28 -9.98
CA ALA A 170 -0.68 -8.99 -8.81
C ALA A 170 -0.42 -7.58 -8.30
N GLU A 171 0.21 -7.47 -7.12
CA GLU A 171 0.74 -6.25 -6.51
C GLU A 171 1.65 -5.52 -7.52
N THR A 172 2.51 -6.31 -8.14
CA THR A 172 3.47 -5.93 -9.17
C THR A 172 3.32 -6.80 -10.42
N ASP A 173 4.02 -6.41 -11.49
CA ASP A 173 4.13 -7.16 -12.75
C ASP A 173 5.15 -8.30 -12.68
N ASP A 174 5.98 -8.30 -11.64
CA ASP A 174 7.09 -9.23 -11.42
C ASP A 174 6.87 -10.11 -10.18
N ALA A 175 5.63 -10.27 -9.73
CA ALA A 175 5.31 -11.11 -8.59
C ALA A 175 5.69 -12.57 -8.84
N CYS A 176 6.08 -13.25 -7.77
CA CYS A 176 6.47 -14.64 -7.73
C CYS A 176 6.06 -15.22 -6.38
N TRP A 177 5.47 -16.42 -6.40
CA TRP A 177 5.20 -17.21 -5.20
C TRP A 177 5.87 -18.57 -5.29
N VAL A 178 6.14 -19.18 -4.14
CA VAL A 178 6.89 -20.44 -4.01
C VAL A 178 6.04 -21.45 -3.25
N TYR A 179 5.89 -22.66 -3.78
CA TYR A 179 5.32 -23.79 -3.06
C TYR A 179 6.38 -24.85 -2.78
N VAL A 180 6.38 -25.39 -1.56
CA VAL A 180 7.28 -26.47 -1.15
C VAL A 180 6.42 -27.67 -0.73
N PRO A 181 6.22 -28.66 -1.62
CA PRO A 181 5.32 -29.79 -1.38
C PRO A 181 5.69 -30.58 -0.11
N GLU A 182 6.98 -30.82 0.13
CA GLU A 182 7.44 -31.60 1.28
C GLU A 182 7.16 -30.91 2.63
N LEU A 183 6.89 -29.60 2.60
CA LEU A 183 6.52 -28.80 3.76
C LEU A 183 5.02 -28.46 3.80
N ASN A 184 4.29 -28.77 2.71
CA ASN A 184 2.97 -28.26 2.41
C ASN A 184 2.83 -26.74 2.72
N ALA A 185 3.78 -25.96 2.22
CA ALA A 185 3.94 -24.55 2.55
C ALA A 185 4.04 -23.67 1.30
N ALA A 186 3.28 -22.57 1.27
CA ALA A 186 3.33 -21.56 0.23
C ALA A 186 3.92 -20.23 0.76
N PHE A 187 4.91 -19.67 0.07
CA PHE A 187 5.49 -18.35 0.32
C PHE A 187 5.04 -17.41 -0.79
N ILE A 188 4.11 -16.52 -0.46
CA ILE A 188 3.31 -15.81 -1.46
C ILE A 188 3.63 -14.31 -1.56
N GLY A 189 4.72 -13.87 -0.93
CA GLY A 189 5.10 -12.46 -0.90
C GLY A 189 3.95 -11.56 -0.44
N ASP A 190 3.56 -10.62 -1.30
CA ASP A 190 2.49 -9.66 -1.06
C ASP A 190 1.16 -10.02 -1.75
N LEU A 191 0.99 -11.26 -2.20
CA LEU A 191 -0.32 -11.71 -2.71
C LEU A 191 -1.41 -11.62 -1.63
N MET A 192 -1.05 -11.71 -0.34
CA MET A 192 -1.91 -11.30 0.77
C MET A 192 -1.15 -10.41 1.73
N LEU A 193 -1.82 -9.38 2.27
CA LEU A 193 -1.20 -8.40 3.16
C LEU A 193 -1.59 -8.57 4.65
N GLY A 194 -2.38 -9.59 4.98
CA GLY A 194 -3.03 -9.74 6.29
C GLY A 194 -4.05 -8.66 6.63
N VAL A 195 -4.36 -7.81 5.66
CA VAL A 195 -5.32 -6.70 5.69
C VAL A 195 -6.01 -6.63 4.33
N PHE A 196 -6.96 -5.71 4.17
CA PHE A 196 -7.65 -5.47 2.90
C PHE A 196 -6.66 -5.36 1.72
N PRO A 197 -6.90 -6.07 0.59
CA PRO A 197 -5.94 -6.14 -0.51
C PRO A 197 -5.67 -4.75 -1.08
N ASN A 198 -4.39 -4.46 -1.26
CA ASN A 198 -3.97 -3.18 -1.82
C ASN A 198 -3.99 -3.30 -3.35
N ILE A 199 -5.17 -3.29 -3.98
CA ILE A 199 -5.34 -3.24 -5.45
C ILE A 199 -4.99 -1.85 -6.01
N GLY A 200 -4.03 -1.17 -5.38
CA GLY A 200 -3.50 0.10 -5.81
C GLY A 200 -3.62 1.17 -4.74
N ASN A 201 -2.81 2.19 -4.91
CA ASN A 201 -2.72 3.31 -3.99
C ASN A 201 -2.82 4.63 -4.78
N PRO A 202 -3.03 5.77 -4.11
CA PRO A 202 -3.23 7.05 -4.78
C PRO A 202 -2.05 7.56 -5.63
N TRP A 203 -0.84 7.00 -5.51
CA TRP A 203 0.36 7.58 -6.10
C TRP A 203 1.07 6.70 -7.13
N LYS A 204 1.01 5.38 -6.98
CA LYS A 204 1.81 4.44 -7.77
C LYS A 204 1.06 4.00 -9.04
N PRO A 205 1.74 3.32 -9.97
CA PRO A 205 1.09 2.66 -11.09
C PRO A 205 -0.01 1.70 -10.63
N THR A 206 -0.98 1.50 -11.52
CA THR A 206 -2.09 0.58 -11.34
C THR A 206 -1.59 -0.86 -11.18
N ARG A 207 -2.39 -1.68 -10.49
CA ARG A 207 -2.10 -3.09 -10.19
C ARG A 207 -3.04 -4.01 -10.96
N PHE A 208 -2.77 -5.31 -10.90
CA PHE A 208 -3.41 -6.30 -11.76
C PHE A 208 -4.55 -7.02 -11.04
N THR A 209 -5.72 -6.37 -10.94
CA THR A 209 -6.83 -6.84 -10.09
C THR A 209 -7.25 -8.29 -10.34
N LEU A 210 -7.57 -8.64 -11.59
CA LEU A 210 -8.10 -9.96 -11.93
C LEU A 210 -7.03 -11.05 -11.90
N ASP A 211 -5.83 -10.71 -12.38
CA ASP A 211 -4.68 -11.62 -12.33
C ASP A 211 -4.28 -11.92 -10.88
N TRP A 212 -4.40 -10.95 -9.97
CA TRP A 212 -4.16 -11.15 -8.54
C TRP A 212 -5.13 -12.19 -7.96
N ALA A 213 -6.43 -12.06 -8.23
CA ALA A 213 -7.40 -13.06 -7.79
C ALA A 213 -7.08 -14.46 -8.35
N THR A 214 -6.67 -14.52 -9.62
CA THR A 214 -6.27 -15.78 -10.28
C THR A 214 -5.05 -16.41 -9.61
N ALA A 215 -4.01 -15.61 -9.31
CA ALA A 215 -2.83 -16.10 -8.59
C ALA A 215 -3.16 -16.63 -7.19
N LEU A 216 -4.10 -15.99 -6.47
CA LEU A 216 -4.58 -16.50 -5.18
C LEU A 216 -5.39 -17.80 -5.33
N GLU A 217 -6.13 -17.96 -6.43
CA GLU A 217 -6.85 -19.20 -6.75
C GLU A 217 -5.88 -20.34 -7.06
N GLU A 218 -4.77 -20.07 -7.75
CA GLU A 218 -3.69 -21.05 -7.99
C GLU A 218 -3.01 -21.49 -6.70
N VAL A 219 -2.68 -20.55 -5.81
CA VAL A 219 -2.18 -20.86 -4.46
C VAL A 219 -3.20 -21.70 -3.70
N ARG A 220 -4.49 -21.33 -3.74
CA ARG A 220 -5.57 -22.07 -3.07
C ARG A 220 -5.70 -23.50 -3.60
N ALA A 221 -5.49 -23.72 -4.89
CA ALA A 221 -5.59 -25.03 -5.53
C ALA A 221 -4.48 -26.01 -5.07
N LYS A 222 -3.38 -25.51 -4.51
CA LYS A 222 -2.35 -26.34 -3.86
C LYS A 222 -2.74 -26.82 -2.46
N GLU A 223 -3.84 -26.31 -1.90
CA GLU A 223 -4.32 -26.62 -0.55
C GLU A 223 -3.22 -26.54 0.55
N PRO A 224 -2.48 -25.41 0.63
CA PRO A 224 -1.35 -25.30 1.53
C PRO A 224 -1.77 -25.34 3.01
N GLU A 225 -1.09 -26.16 3.81
CA GLU A 225 -1.25 -26.15 5.27
C GLU A 225 -0.66 -24.87 5.87
N TYR A 226 0.40 -24.32 5.29
CA TYR A 226 1.05 -23.09 5.72
C TYR A 226 1.10 -22.05 4.61
N ILE A 227 0.73 -20.80 4.93
CA ILE A 227 0.90 -19.65 4.03
C ILE A 227 1.76 -18.59 4.71
N PHE A 228 2.85 -18.22 4.05
CA PHE A 228 3.77 -17.16 4.46
C PHE A 228 3.58 -15.94 3.56
N CYS A 229 3.12 -14.83 4.16
CA CYS A 229 2.93 -13.55 3.50
C CYS A 229 4.14 -12.67 3.84
N ASN A 230 5.26 -12.86 3.13
CA ASN A 230 6.56 -12.33 3.54
C ASN A 230 6.55 -10.81 3.72
N GLY A 231 6.00 -10.00 2.80
CA GLY A 231 6.01 -8.53 2.98
C GLY A 231 5.02 -8.02 4.04
N ALA A 232 4.00 -8.80 4.38
CA ALA A 232 3.13 -8.49 5.52
C ALA A 232 3.64 -9.03 6.87
N SER A 233 4.67 -9.87 6.87
CA SER A 233 5.14 -10.58 8.07
C SER A 233 4.04 -11.36 8.79
N VAL A 234 3.12 -11.98 8.03
CA VAL A 234 2.04 -12.80 8.59
C VAL A 234 2.15 -14.24 8.09
N THR A 235 1.92 -15.19 8.99
CA THR A 235 1.82 -16.61 8.67
C THR A 235 0.43 -17.13 9.07
N TYR A 236 -0.19 -17.90 8.18
CA TYR A 236 -1.44 -18.62 8.44
C TYR A 236 -1.21 -20.12 8.40
N LYS A 237 -2.01 -20.85 9.18
CA LYS A 237 -1.96 -22.32 9.27
C LYS A 237 -3.35 -22.95 9.18
N GLY A 238 -3.45 -24.06 8.48
CA GLY A 238 -4.64 -24.91 8.35
C GLY A 238 -5.87 -24.11 7.93
N LYS A 239 -6.97 -24.25 8.68
CA LYS A 239 -8.24 -23.56 8.39
C LYS A 239 -8.07 -22.04 8.20
N ALA A 240 -7.20 -21.40 8.99
CA ALA A 240 -7.00 -19.96 8.91
C ALA A 240 -6.35 -19.52 7.59
N ALA A 241 -5.55 -20.38 6.96
CA ALA A 241 -4.93 -20.12 5.65
C ALA A 241 -6.00 -20.10 4.55
N MET A 242 -6.87 -21.11 4.53
CA MET A 242 -7.97 -21.19 3.56
C MET A 242 -9.03 -20.10 3.78
N GLU A 243 -9.37 -19.77 5.03
CA GLU A 243 -10.28 -18.65 5.33
C GLU A 243 -9.70 -17.31 4.83
N ALA A 244 -8.38 -17.08 4.97
CA ALA A 244 -7.72 -15.87 4.48
C ALA A 244 -7.71 -15.78 2.95
N LEU A 245 -7.37 -16.88 2.26
CA LEU A 245 -7.38 -16.96 0.81
C LEU A 245 -8.78 -16.69 0.25
N ASN A 246 -9.78 -17.41 0.76
CA ASN A 246 -11.16 -17.28 0.29
C ASN A 246 -11.69 -15.85 0.47
N ALA A 247 -11.43 -15.23 1.62
CA ALA A 247 -11.84 -13.85 1.86
C ALA A 247 -11.19 -12.86 0.89
N ASN A 248 -9.89 -13.00 0.59
CA ASN A 248 -9.19 -12.13 -0.35
C ASN A 248 -9.66 -12.35 -1.80
N ILE A 249 -9.79 -13.60 -2.23
CA ILE A 249 -10.30 -13.94 -3.58
C ILE A 249 -11.70 -13.35 -3.77
N GLU A 250 -12.60 -13.61 -2.83
CA GLU A 250 -13.99 -13.20 -2.94
C GLU A 250 -14.14 -11.67 -2.96
N VAL A 251 -13.44 -10.95 -2.08
CA VAL A 251 -13.53 -9.49 -2.07
C VAL A 251 -12.95 -8.88 -3.35
N ILE A 252 -11.86 -9.43 -3.90
CA ILE A 252 -11.28 -8.92 -5.14
C ILE A 252 -12.23 -9.15 -6.31
N ARG A 253 -12.76 -10.38 -6.47
CA ARG A 253 -13.73 -10.72 -7.52
C ARG A 253 -14.98 -9.86 -7.42
N SER A 254 -15.60 -9.79 -6.23
CA SER A 254 -16.84 -9.04 -6.04
C SER A 254 -16.70 -7.55 -6.32
N LEU A 255 -15.62 -6.91 -5.86
CA LEU A 255 -15.40 -5.49 -6.10
C LEU A 255 -15.03 -5.22 -7.56
N TYR A 256 -14.30 -6.13 -8.21
CA TYR A 256 -14.00 -6.04 -9.64
C TYR A 256 -15.28 -6.10 -10.47
N ASP A 257 -16.16 -7.07 -10.20
CA ASP A 257 -17.43 -7.23 -10.92
C ASP A 257 -18.33 -6.00 -10.76
N GLN A 258 -18.41 -5.43 -9.56
CA GLN A 258 -19.14 -4.18 -9.33
C GLN A 258 -18.55 -2.99 -10.12
N VAL A 259 -17.22 -2.88 -10.19
CA VAL A 259 -16.56 -1.82 -10.98
C VAL A 259 -16.86 -2.00 -12.47
N VAL A 260 -16.77 -3.23 -13.00
CA VAL A 260 -17.11 -3.52 -14.40
C VAL A 260 -18.57 -3.18 -14.70
N GLU A 261 -19.47 -3.57 -13.79
CA GLU A 261 -20.90 -3.24 -13.93
C GLU A 261 -21.14 -1.74 -14.01
N TYR A 262 -20.53 -0.95 -13.11
CA TYR A 262 -20.69 0.50 -13.13
C TYR A 262 -19.97 1.20 -14.28
N ILE A 263 -18.88 0.63 -14.80
CA ILE A 263 -18.27 1.07 -16.06
C ILE A 263 -19.26 0.89 -17.22
N ASN A 264 -19.91 -0.26 -17.32
CA ASN A 264 -20.88 -0.53 -18.39
C ASN A 264 -22.16 0.33 -18.31
N GLN A 265 -22.40 0.97 -17.16
CA GLN A 265 -23.49 1.93 -16.95
C GLN A 265 -23.04 3.39 -17.15
N ASP A 266 -21.82 3.63 -17.62
CA ASP A 266 -21.20 4.96 -17.74
C ASP A 266 -21.23 5.77 -16.43
N MET A 267 -21.19 5.09 -15.27
CA MET A 267 -21.19 5.75 -13.97
C MET A 267 -19.87 6.50 -13.77
N HIS A 268 -19.97 7.80 -13.50
CA HIS A 268 -18.80 8.62 -13.25
C HIS A 268 -18.03 8.14 -12.02
N ILE A 269 -16.69 8.13 -12.09
CA ILE A 269 -15.81 7.57 -11.04
C ILE A 269 -16.04 8.18 -9.65
N THR A 270 -16.42 9.46 -9.59
CA THR A 270 -16.70 10.15 -8.31
C THR A 270 -17.95 9.62 -7.61
N GLU A 271 -18.89 9.03 -8.34
CA GLU A 271 -20.08 8.36 -7.79
C GLU A 271 -19.76 6.90 -7.47
N MET A 272 -19.00 6.24 -8.36
CA MET A 272 -18.62 4.83 -8.24
C MET A 272 -17.89 4.50 -6.93
N ILE A 273 -17.00 5.38 -6.45
CA ILE A 273 -16.30 5.20 -5.16
C ILE A 273 -17.25 5.15 -3.96
N HIS A 274 -18.49 5.63 -4.12
CA HIS A 274 -19.54 5.58 -3.10
C HIS A 274 -20.54 4.45 -3.36
N ALA A 275 -20.72 4.01 -4.60
CA ALA A 275 -21.64 2.94 -4.97
C ALA A 275 -21.07 1.54 -4.68
N VAL A 276 -19.80 1.30 -5.00
CA VAL A 276 -19.14 0.00 -4.79
C VAL A 276 -18.99 -0.29 -3.29
N LYS A 277 -19.38 -1.50 -2.87
CA LYS A 277 -19.35 -1.94 -1.47
C LYS A 277 -18.80 -3.36 -1.31
N ILE A 278 -18.10 -3.57 -0.20
CA ILE A 278 -17.75 -4.93 0.25
C ILE A 278 -19.05 -5.68 0.59
N PRO A 279 -19.22 -6.93 0.13
CA PRO A 279 -20.36 -7.78 0.49
C PRO A 279 -20.59 -7.81 1.99
N GLU A 280 -21.86 -7.80 2.42
CA GLU A 280 -22.22 -7.63 3.84
C GLU A 280 -21.51 -8.63 4.77
N HIS A 281 -21.47 -9.90 4.36
CA HIS A 281 -20.84 -10.96 5.12
C HIS A 281 -19.30 -10.85 5.22
N LEU A 282 -18.67 -10.04 4.36
CA LEU A 282 -17.22 -9.77 4.37
C LEU A 282 -16.85 -8.47 5.12
N GLN A 283 -17.79 -7.56 5.41
CA GLN A 283 -17.47 -6.25 5.99
C GLN A 283 -16.76 -6.30 7.35
N LYS A 284 -17.01 -7.36 8.13
CA LYS A 284 -16.37 -7.60 9.44
C LYS A 284 -15.34 -8.74 9.40
N ASN A 285 -14.95 -9.18 8.21
CA ASN A 285 -13.98 -10.25 8.06
C ASN A 285 -12.60 -9.81 8.59
N LYS A 286 -12.04 -10.61 9.50
CA LYS A 286 -10.77 -10.29 10.19
C LYS A 286 -9.57 -10.17 9.25
N TYR A 287 -9.62 -10.78 8.06
CA TYR A 287 -8.56 -10.73 7.05
C TYR A 287 -8.64 -9.50 6.13
N LEU A 288 -9.75 -8.76 6.18
CA LEU A 288 -10.06 -7.66 5.25
C LEU A 288 -10.13 -6.30 5.96
N ASN A 289 -9.45 -6.15 7.09
CA ASN A 289 -9.38 -4.88 7.81
C ASN A 289 -8.77 -3.78 6.92
N PRO A 290 -9.42 -2.61 6.72
CA PRO A 290 -8.94 -1.55 5.82
C PRO A 290 -7.82 -0.70 6.45
N PHE A 291 -6.86 -1.33 7.12
CA PHE A 291 -5.77 -0.64 7.79
C PHE A 291 -4.78 -0.03 6.80
N TYR A 292 -4.43 -0.75 5.74
CA TYR A 292 -3.46 -0.27 4.75
C TYR A 292 -4.14 0.39 3.55
N SER A 293 -5.11 -0.30 2.95
CA SER A 293 -5.92 0.17 1.81
C SER A 293 -7.42 0.11 2.12
N LYS A 294 -8.25 0.55 1.18
CA LYS A 294 -9.71 0.63 1.31
C LYS A 294 -10.42 0.55 -0.04
N THR A 295 -11.73 0.33 -0.02
CA THR A 295 -12.58 0.15 -1.20
C THR A 295 -12.46 1.28 -2.21
N GLU A 296 -12.40 2.54 -1.78
CA GLU A 296 -12.31 3.67 -2.72
C GLU A 296 -11.00 3.64 -3.52
N PHE A 297 -9.89 3.20 -2.90
CA PHE A 297 -8.62 3.05 -3.60
C PHE A 297 -8.62 1.85 -4.55
N PHE A 298 -9.30 0.76 -4.18
CA PHE A 298 -9.56 -0.35 -5.10
C PHE A 298 -10.29 0.16 -6.34
N VAL A 299 -11.40 0.89 -6.16
CA VAL A 299 -12.24 1.38 -7.25
C VAL A 299 -11.46 2.27 -8.21
N TYR A 300 -10.74 3.28 -7.71
CA TYR A 300 -9.91 4.15 -8.55
C TYR A 300 -8.91 3.38 -9.42
N ASN A 301 -8.29 2.34 -8.85
CA ASN A 301 -7.24 1.61 -9.55
C ASN A 301 -7.81 0.55 -10.50
N ALA A 302 -8.87 -0.18 -10.11
CA ALA A 302 -9.56 -1.07 -11.02
C ALA A 302 -10.13 -0.28 -12.21
N TYR A 303 -10.76 0.87 -11.96
CA TYR A 303 -11.26 1.77 -13.00
C TYR A 303 -10.13 2.24 -13.91
N ARG A 304 -9.02 2.76 -13.38
CA ARG A 304 -7.87 3.21 -14.20
C ARG A 304 -7.25 2.10 -15.06
N TRP A 305 -7.37 0.84 -14.64
CA TRP A 305 -6.88 -0.30 -15.42
C TRP A 305 -7.83 -0.67 -16.56
N LEU A 306 -9.14 -0.63 -16.30
CA LEU A 306 -10.18 -1.11 -17.21
C LEU A 306 -10.73 -0.03 -18.13
N HIS A 307 -10.64 1.23 -17.72
CA HIS A 307 -11.27 2.37 -18.35
C HIS A 307 -10.23 3.41 -18.78
N GLY A 308 -10.53 4.11 -19.88
CA GLY A 308 -9.72 5.23 -20.36
C GLY A 308 -9.75 6.45 -19.44
N TYR A 309 -9.03 7.50 -19.84
CA TYR A 309 -8.98 8.74 -19.08
C TYR A 309 -10.20 9.65 -19.28
N PHE A 310 -10.95 9.47 -20.38
CA PHE A 310 -12.06 10.34 -20.75
C PHE A 310 -13.36 9.86 -20.13
N ASP A 311 -14.04 10.73 -19.38
CA ASP A 311 -15.22 10.43 -18.56
C ASP A 311 -16.55 10.87 -19.22
N HIS A 312 -16.57 11.00 -20.55
CA HIS A 312 -17.70 11.49 -21.33
C HIS A 312 -18.10 12.95 -21.10
N ASN A 313 -17.34 13.72 -20.31
CA ASN A 313 -17.51 15.17 -20.20
C ASN A 313 -16.56 15.89 -21.17
N PRO A 314 -17.06 16.57 -22.22
CA PRO A 314 -16.21 17.26 -23.20
C PRO A 314 -15.23 18.28 -22.59
N ALA A 315 -15.57 18.87 -21.44
CA ALA A 315 -14.68 19.79 -20.73
C ALA A 315 -13.40 19.11 -20.18
N HIS A 316 -13.43 17.78 -20.01
CA HIS A 316 -12.35 16.98 -19.46
C HIS A 316 -11.54 16.21 -20.52
N LEU A 317 -11.92 16.27 -21.81
CA LEU A 317 -11.22 15.53 -22.86
C LEU A 317 -9.78 16.01 -23.07
N LEU A 318 -9.60 17.33 -23.18
CA LEU A 318 -8.31 18.03 -23.32
C LEU A 318 -8.37 19.33 -22.51
N PRO A 319 -8.36 19.24 -21.17
CA PRO A 319 -8.63 20.40 -20.32
C PRO A 319 -7.50 21.43 -20.40
N ARG A 320 -7.85 22.71 -20.21
CA ARG A 320 -6.88 23.77 -19.92
C ARG A 320 -6.14 23.48 -18.61
N PRO A 321 -4.97 24.08 -18.35
CA PRO A 321 -4.32 23.99 -17.05
C PRO A 321 -5.31 24.34 -15.93
N GLU A 322 -5.40 23.48 -14.91
CA GLU A 322 -6.40 23.60 -13.83
C GLU A 322 -6.40 25.00 -13.20
N LYS A 323 -5.21 25.57 -12.98
CA LYS A 323 -5.05 26.92 -12.44
C LYS A 323 -5.73 28.01 -13.27
N GLU A 324 -5.77 27.89 -14.60
CA GLU A 324 -6.48 28.84 -15.46
C GLU A 324 -7.99 28.76 -15.20
N VAL A 325 -8.56 27.55 -15.17
CA VAL A 325 -9.98 27.32 -14.90
C VAL A 325 -10.37 27.81 -13.51
N ILE A 326 -9.56 27.50 -12.49
CA ILE A 326 -9.83 27.93 -11.12
C ILE A 326 -9.77 29.45 -10.97
N ASN A 327 -8.86 30.13 -11.67
CA ASN A 327 -8.80 31.59 -11.64
C ASN A 327 -10.06 32.23 -12.23
N GLU A 328 -10.63 31.68 -13.31
CA GLU A 328 -11.91 32.14 -13.86
C GLU A 328 -13.06 31.90 -12.88
N LEU A 329 -13.13 30.72 -12.26
CA LEU A 329 -14.14 30.42 -11.23
C LEU A 329 -14.03 31.37 -10.03
N PHE A 330 -12.82 31.63 -9.56
CA PHE A 330 -12.59 32.57 -8.48
C PHE A 330 -12.95 34.01 -8.91
N GLY A 331 -12.63 34.42 -10.13
CA GLY A 331 -13.00 35.72 -10.70
C GLY A 331 -14.52 35.94 -10.72
N LEU A 332 -15.29 34.90 -11.05
CA LEU A 332 -16.76 34.94 -11.00
C LEU A 332 -17.31 35.08 -9.57
N ILE A 333 -16.68 34.43 -8.58
CA ILE A 333 -17.07 34.53 -7.17
C ILE A 333 -16.69 35.92 -6.60
N GLY A 334 -15.50 36.39 -6.97
CA GLY A 334 -14.95 37.72 -6.73
C GLY A 334 -14.55 38.01 -5.28
N ASP A 335 -14.78 37.09 -4.34
CA ASP A 335 -14.65 37.35 -2.91
C ASP A 335 -14.21 36.08 -2.12
N PRO A 336 -12.98 36.06 -1.56
CA PRO A 336 -12.51 35.00 -0.66
C PRO A 336 -13.43 34.72 0.52
N GLU A 337 -14.06 35.74 1.11
CA GLU A 337 -14.90 35.59 2.31
C GLU A 337 -16.13 34.73 2.03
N LYS A 338 -16.72 34.83 0.83
CA LYS A 338 -17.84 33.97 0.44
C LYS A 338 -17.44 32.49 0.47
N ILE A 339 -16.23 32.17 -0.01
CA ILE A 339 -15.71 30.80 0.00
C ILE A 339 -15.45 30.35 1.44
N LEU A 340 -14.74 31.16 2.25
CA LEU A 340 -14.43 30.82 3.64
C LEU A 340 -15.68 30.60 4.50
N ASN A 341 -16.68 31.47 4.37
CA ASN A 341 -17.96 31.34 5.06
C ASN A 341 -18.70 30.06 4.63
N ARG A 342 -18.80 29.82 3.32
CA ARG A 342 -19.47 28.62 2.79
C ARG A 342 -18.78 27.33 3.23
N VAL A 343 -17.45 27.29 3.22
CA VAL A 343 -16.67 26.14 3.69
C VAL A 343 -16.89 25.90 5.19
N THR A 344 -17.00 26.96 5.98
CA THR A 344 -17.29 26.87 7.42
C THR A 344 -18.69 26.29 7.67
N GLU A 345 -19.70 26.73 6.91
CA GLU A 345 -21.04 26.14 6.95
C GLU A 345 -21.04 24.64 6.60
N LEU A 346 -20.39 24.26 5.49
CA LEU A 346 -20.27 22.86 5.05
C LEU A 346 -19.58 22.00 6.12
N LEU A 347 -18.53 22.52 6.75
CA LEU A 347 -17.87 21.85 7.87
C LEU A 347 -18.82 21.65 9.06
N ASN A 348 -19.60 22.67 9.43
CA ASN A 348 -20.58 22.60 10.53
C ASN A 348 -21.72 21.62 10.22
N GLN A 349 -22.09 21.46 8.96
CA GLN A 349 -23.07 20.46 8.48
C GLN A 349 -22.48 19.04 8.35
N GLY A 350 -21.19 18.85 8.64
CA GLY A 350 -20.52 17.56 8.51
C GLY A 350 -20.08 17.19 7.09
N GLN A 351 -20.28 18.07 6.11
CA GLN A 351 -19.89 17.91 4.70
C GLN A 351 -18.40 18.26 4.50
N THR A 352 -17.52 17.62 5.27
CA THR A 352 -16.11 18.02 5.38
C THR A 352 -15.33 17.86 4.08
N GLN A 353 -15.53 16.75 3.34
CA GLN A 353 -14.82 16.52 2.08
C GLN A 353 -15.28 17.52 0.99
N LEU A 354 -16.58 17.81 0.92
CA LEU A 354 -17.11 18.83 0.01
C LEU A 354 -16.57 20.22 0.36
N GLY A 355 -16.52 20.57 1.65
CA GLY A 355 -15.90 21.82 2.11
C GLY A 355 -14.43 21.92 1.70
N LEU A 356 -13.69 20.81 1.71
CA LEU A 356 -12.30 20.79 1.24
C LEU A 356 -12.17 21.06 -0.27
N GLN A 357 -13.06 20.49 -1.08
CA GLN A 357 -13.08 20.74 -2.53
C GLN A 357 -13.47 22.18 -2.86
N VAL A 358 -14.46 22.74 -2.16
CA VAL A 358 -14.87 24.15 -2.33
C VAL A 358 -13.73 25.10 -1.92
N LEU A 359 -13.03 24.80 -0.82
CA LEU A 359 -11.91 25.61 -0.36
C LEU A 359 -10.72 25.60 -1.34
N ASP A 360 -10.56 24.51 -2.10
CA ASP A 360 -9.44 24.35 -3.02
C ASP A 360 -9.43 25.41 -4.13
N VAL A 361 -10.61 25.90 -4.55
CA VAL A 361 -10.74 27.04 -5.47
C VAL A 361 -9.96 28.26 -4.95
N LEU A 362 -10.15 28.62 -3.68
CA LEU A 362 -9.45 29.75 -3.07
C LEU A 362 -7.96 29.46 -2.87
N ILE A 363 -7.59 28.25 -2.48
CA ILE A 363 -6.18 27.91 -2.24
C ILE A 363 -5.37 27.89 -3.53
N GLN A 364 -5.95 27.44 -4.64
CA GLN A 364 -5.28 27.44 -5.94
C GLN A 364 -5.19 28.86 -6.54
N ALA A 365 -6.26 29.67 -6.39
CA ALA A 365 -6.29 31.06 -6.86
C ALA A 365 -5.37 31.99 -6.04
N ASP A 366 -5.39 31.86 -4.71
CA ASP A 366 -4.49 32.56 -3.79
C ASP A 366 -3.75 31.57 -2.86
N PRO A 367 -2.62 31.00 -3.34
CA PRO A 367 -1.82 30.09 -2.54
C PRO A 367 -1.20 30.72 -1.28
N ASN A 368 -1.20 32.06 -1.14
CA ASN A 368 -0.66 32.72 0.05
C ASN A 368 -1.74 32.99 1.11
N ASN A 369 -3.01 32.69 0.83
CA ASN A 369 -4.11 32.95 1.75
C ASN A 369 -3.95 32.16 3.06
N ILE A 370 -3.64 32.86 4.15
CA ILE A 370 -3.38 32.25 5.46
C ILE A 370 -4.66 31.66 6.06
N GLU A 371 -5.79 32.33 5.91
CA GLU A 371 -7.07 31.91 6.48
C GLU A 371 -7.60 30.65 5.81
N ALA A 372 -7.50 30.57 4.48
CA ALA A 372 -7.84 29.37 3.73
C ALA A 372 -6.98 28.17 4.17
N ARG A 373 -5.66 28.35 4.32
CA ARG A 373 -4.78 27.27 4.82
C ARG A 373 -5.09 26.87 6.26
N GLN A 374 -5.44 27.80 7.13
CA GLN A 374 -5.91 27.47 8.49
C GLN A 374 -7.21 26.67 8.46
N LEU A 375 -8.15 27.01 7.58
CA LEU A 375 -9.40 26.28 7.40
C LEU A 375 -9.16 24.88 6.81
N ARG A 376 -8.23 24.75 5.85
CA ARG A 376 -7.81 23.44 5.31
C ARG A 376 -7.25 22.54 6.40
N ILE A 377 -6.41 23.07 7.31
CA ILE A 377 -5.94 22.30 8.48
C ILE A 377 -7.13 21.77 9.31
N LYS A 378 -8.16 22.58 9.57
CA LYS A 378 -9.34 22.15 10.33
C LYS A 378 -10.10 21.01 9.62
N LEU A 379 -10.30 21.14 8.31
CA LEU A 379 -10.96 20.11 7.47
C LEU A 379 -10.16 18.80 7.46
N LEU A 380 -8.86 18.86 7.18
CA LEU A 380 -7.98 17.68 7.14
C LEU A 380 -7.91 16.98 8.50
N LYS A 381 -7.87 17.74 9.61
CA LYS A 381 -7.95 17.16 10.96
C LYS A 381 -9.28 16.41 11.17
N LYS A 382 -10.39 16.97 10.71
CA LYS A 382 -11.72 16.35 10.83
C LYS A 382 -11.82 15.06 10.01
N LEU A 383 -11.32 15.06 8.77
CA LEU A 383 -11.24 13.86 7.91
C LEU A 383 -10.37 12.78 8.56
N GLY A 384 -9.11 13.11 8.87
CA GLY A 384 -8.16 12.10 9.33
C GLY A 384 -8.40 11.59 10.75
N ARG A 385 -9.18 12.26 11.60
CA ARG A 385 -9.59 11.72 12.91
C ARG A 385 -10.44 10.45 12.80
N LYS A 386 -11.29 10.37 11.77
CA LYS A 386 -12.14 9.19 11.52
C LYS A 386 -11.47 8.16 10.62
N ASP A 387 -10.42 8.57 9.92
CA ASP A 387 -9.72 7.72 8.95
C ASP A 387 -8.76 6.74 9.63
N LYS A 388 -9.01 5.45 9.39
CA LYS A 388 -8.22 4.33 9.89
C LYS A 388 -7.28 3.75 8.84
N CYS A 389 -7.39 4.20 7.59
CA CYS A 389 -6.51 3.76 6.52
C CYS A 389 -5.20 4.54 6.58
N LEU A 390 -4.08 3.83 6.65
CA LEU A 390 -2.74 4.37 6.75
C LEU A 390 -2.45 5.39 5.65
N MET A 391 -2.76 5.02 4.39
CA MET A 391 -2.45 5.85 3.23
C MET A 391 -3.15 7.21 3.29
N SER A 392 -4.48 7.24 3.45
CA SER A 392 -5.21 8.51 3.51
C SER A 392 -4.91 9.28 4.80
N ARG A 393 -4.86 8.61 5.96
CA ARG A 393 -4.58 9.28 7.24
C ARG A 393 -3.21 9.98 7.24
N ASN A 394 -2.17 9.29 6.79
CA ASN A 394 -0.83 9.87 6.71
C ASN A 394 -0.78 11.03 5.71
N THR A 395 -1.54 10.95 4.62
CA THR A 395 -1.67 12.03 3.64
C THR A 395 -2.30 13.28 4.25
N TRP A 396 -3.42 13.13 4.98
CA TRP A 396 -4.05 14.25 5.67
C TRP A 396 -3.07 14.91 6.65
N TYR A 397 -2.35 14.09 7.41
CA TYR A 397 -1.34 14.60 8.35
C TYR A 397 -0.16 15.29 7.65
N TYR A 398 0.32 14.75 6.52
CA TYR A 398 1.37 15.36 5.71
C TYR A 398 0.99 16.78 5.28
N PHE A 399 -0.19 16.95 4.67
CA PHE A 399 -0.63 18.27 4.21
C PHE A 399 -0.96 19.26 5.34
N ILE A 400 -1.43 18.76 6.49
CA ILE A 400 -1.55 19.59 7.71
C ILE A 400 -0.19 20.17 8.10
N ASN A 401 0.88 19.37 8.06
CA ASN A 401 2.22 19.82 8.43
C ASN A 401 2.78 20.81 7.41
N GLN A 402 2.54 20.61 6.11
CA GLN A 402 2.91 21.55 5.07
C GLN A 402 2.27 22.93 5.29
N ASP A 403 0.96 22.99 5.57
CA ASP A 403 0.28 24.25 5.86
C ASP A 403 0.79 24.91 7.14
N LYS A 404 1.04 24.13 8.20
CA LYS A 404 1.64 24.66 9.44
C LYS A 404 3.03 25.25 9.21
N GLN A 405 3.87 24.59 8.43
CA GLN A 405 5.20 25.08 8.08
C GLN A 405 5.11 26.38 7.27
N PHE A 406 4.24 26.42 6.26
CA PHE A 406 3.99 27.62 5.47
C PHE A 406 3.56 28.81 6.34
N ILE A 407 2.55 28.62 7.20
CA ILE A 407 2.04 29.70 8.08
C ILE A 407 3.14 30.18 9.04
N ARG A 408 3.97 29.28 9.57
CA ARG A 408 5.11 29.66 10.42
C ARG A 408 6.15 30.48 9.66
N SER A 409 6.37 30.17 8.38
CA SER A 409 7.35 30.89 7.55
C SER A 409 6.92 32.32 7.23
N LYS A 410 5.62 32.63 7.25
CA LYS A 410 5.07 33.98 7.02
C LYS A 410 5.02 34.85 8.29
N LYS A 411 5.26 34.26 9.46
CA LYS A 411 5.31 34.98 10.76
C LYS A 411 6.72 35.39 11.17
N LYS A 412 7.73 34.85 10.49
CA LYS A 412 9.14 35.27 10.60
C LYS A 412 9.40 36.32 9.54
#